data_AF-M2SC12-F1
#
_entry.id   AF-M2SC12-F1
#
_cell.length_a   1.000
_cell.length_b   1.000
_cell.length_c   1.000
_cell.angle_alpha   90.00
_cell.angle_beta   90.00
_cell.angle_gamma   90.00
#
_symmetry.space_group_name_H-M   'P 1'
#
loop_
_entity.id
_entity.type
_entity.pdbx_description
1 polymer ?
#
loop_
_entity_poly.entity_id
_entity_poly.type
_entity_poly.pdbx_seq_one_letter_code
_entity_poly.pdbx_strand_id
1 'polypeptide(L)'
;MSPKATARLVVTMPPEPSQLASALAADIASEYVALTHTTDAFQHIAGLARERFAIMIPYIDRIGAAWAAGLFESTTATERVLVLRDATQLLACGAEGRRVEDRATRIIDYGGADGTGETFHAKIVLADGVAAYVGSANLLRRSKATNLECGMLIEGPAVAAVKVLLDAVTSLAKG
;
A
#
# COMPACT_ATOMS: atom_id res chain seq x y z
N MET A 1 11.26 -29.17 -4.05
CA MET A 1 11.14 -28.17 -2.98
C MET A 1 9.95 -27.29 -3.31
N SER A 2 8.89 -27.28 -2.50
CA SER A 2 7.77 -26.36 -2.70
C SER A 2 8.27 -24.91 -2.56
N PRO A 3 7.78 -23.96 -3.39
CA PRO A 3 8.18 -22.56 -3.25
C PRO A 3 7.85 -22.05 -1.84
N LYS A 4 8.85 -21.54 -1.13
CA LYS A 4 8.68 -20.98 0.22
C LYS A 4 8.22 -19.52 0.09
N ALA A 5 7.23 -19.14 0.90
CA ALA A 5 6.90 -17.73 1.07
C ALA A 5 8.01 -17.03 1.87
N THR A 6 8.32 -15.79 1.52
CA THR A 6 9.22 -14.92 2.29
C THR A 6 8.41 -13.78 2.88
N ALA A 7 8.85 -13.29 4.04
CA ALA A 7 8.25 -12.15 4.71
C ALA A 7 9.34 -11.26 5.29
N ARG A 8 9.27 -9.95 5.02
CA ARG A 8 10.20 -8.94 5.54
C ARG A 8 9.44 -7.87 6.31
N LEU A 9 9.99 -7.45 7.43
CA LEU A 9 9.44 -6.34 8.20
C LEU A 9 9.62 -5.04 7.43
N VAL A 10 8.53 -4.31 7.26
CA VAL A 10 8.47 -3.00 6.60
C VAL A 10 8.15 -1.95 7.65
N VAL A 11 8.93 -0.87 7.69
CA VAL A 11 8.79 0.19 8.71
C VAL A 11 8.93 1.58 8.09
N THR A 12 8.05 2.50 8.49
CA THR A 12 8.36 3.95 8.43
C THR A 12 8.85 4.35 9.81
N MET A 13 10.07 4.84 9.92
CA MET A 13 10.62 5.31 11.20
C MET A 13 10.16 6.75 11.48
N PRO A 14 9.89 7.12 12.75
CA PRO A 14 9.76 8.52 13.15
C PRO A 14 11.01 9.33 12.80
N PRO A 15 10.89 10.65 12.57
CA PRO A 15 12.02 11.49 12.22
C PRO A 15 12.99 11.61 13.40
N GLU A 16 14.24 11.94 13.11
CA GLU A 16 15.23 12.17 14.15
C GLU A 16 14.98 13.49 14.91
N PRO A 17 15.30 13.54 16.22
CA PRO A 17 15.77 12.42 17.04
C PRO A 17 14.66 11.41 17.38
N SER A 18 14.96 10.11 17.33
CA SER A 18 13.98 9.03 17.55
C SER A 18 14.44 8.05 18.63
N GLN A 19 13.72 8.01 19.77
CA GLN A 19 13.99 7.05 20.85
C GLN A 19 13.85 5.60 20.38
N LEU A 20 12.93 5.34 19.45
CA LEU A 20 12.76 4.02 18.86
C LEU A 20 13.97 3.63 18.01
N ALA A 21 14.49 4.56 17.21
CA ALA A 21 15.70 4.30 16.42
C ALA A 21 16.89 3.98 17.35
N SER A 22 17.06 4.74 18.43
CA SER A 22 18.07 4.45 19.45
C SER A 22 17.87 3.08 20.11
N ALA A 23 16.63 2.71 20.42
CA ALA A 23 16.32 1.42 21.04
C ALA A 23 16.59 0.24 20.10
N LEU A 24 16.27 0.37 18.81
CA LEU A 24 16.56 -0.66 17.80
C LEU A 24 18.07 -0.80 17.59
N ALA A 25 18.79 0.32 17.45
CA ALA A 25 20.25 0.29 17.27
C ALA A 25 21.01 -0.31 18.47
N ALA A 26 20.43 -0.28 19.67
CA ALA A 26 21.03 -0.84 20.88
C ALA A 26 20.89 -2.38 20.97
N ASP A 27 20.02 -3.00 20.19
CA ASP A 27 19.86 -4.46 20.15
C ASP A 27 20.82 -5.07 19.11
N ILE A 28 21.69 -5.98 19.55
CA ILE A 28 22.73 -6.64 18.73
C ILE A 28 22.13 -7.43 17.55
N ALA A 29 20.85 -7.80 17.60
CA ALA A 29 20.14 -8.40 16.46
C ALA A 29 19.84 -7.38 15.32
N SER A 30 19.96 -6.08 15.58
CA SER A 30 19.71 -5.00 14.62
C SER A 30 20.73 -4.93 13.47
N GLU A 31 21.95 -5.46 13.63
CA GLU A 31 22.92 -5.50 12.54
C GLU A 31 22.47 -6.44 11.41
N TYR A 32 21.56 -7.37 11.70
CA TYR A 32 21.07 -8.39 10.75
C TYR A 32 19.64 -8.15 10.26
N VAL A 33 18.86 -7.27 10.90
CA VAL A 33 17.50 -6.93 10.47
C VAL A 33 17.57 -5.68 9.59
N ALA A 34 17.81 -5.88 8.29
CA ALA A 34 17.60 -4.83 7.30
C ALA A 34 16.09 -4.49 7.26
N LEU A 35 15.70 -3.47 8.01
CA LEU A 35 14.34 -2.93 7.97
C LEU A 35 14.09 -2.40 6.56
N THR A 36 13.01 -2.87 5.93
CA THR A 36 12.63 -2.35 4.62
C THR A 36 11.81 -1.08 4.84
N HIS A 37 12.17 0.04 4.21
CA HIS A 37 11.35 1.25 4.32
C HIS A 37 10.01 1.06 3.60
N THR A 38 8.94 1.63 4.14
CA THR A 38 7.59 1.55 3.52
C THR A 38 7.57 2.05 2.08
N THR A 39 8.31 3.13 1.77
CA THR A 39 8.40 3.63 0.39
C THR A 39 9.08 2.62 -0.52
N ASP A 40 10.18 2.02 -0.09
CA ASP A 40 10.93 1.03 -0.87
C ASP A 40 10.11 -0.25 -1.09
N ALA A 41 9.37 -0.70 -0.07
CA ALA A 41 8.47 -1.84 -0.18
C ALA A 41 7.38 -1.59 -1.23
N PHE A 42 6.76 -0.41 -1.21
CA PHE A 42 5.69 -0.07 -2.16
C PHE A 42 6.23 0.02 -3.59
N GLN A 43 7.42 0.63 -3.76
CA GLN A 43 8.09 0.72 -5.06
C GLN A 43 8.51 -0.66 -5.59
N HIS A 44 9.04 -1.52 -4.72
CA HIS A 44 9.37 -2.91 -5.06
C HIS A 44 8.14 -3.66 -5.56
N ILE A 45 7.02 -3.59 -4.83
CA ILE A 45 5.77 -4.23 -5.26
C ILE A 45 5.30 -3.65 -6.61
N ALA A 46 5.28 -2.32 -6.77
CA ALA A 46 4.89 -1.69 -8.03
C ALA A 46 5.74 -2.16 -9.23
N GLY A 47 7.05 -2.33 -9.02
CA GLY A 47 8.00 -2.81 -10.04
C GLY A 47 7.84 -4.30 -10.39
N LEU A 48 7.27 -5.11 -9.49
CA LEU A 48 6.98 -6.52 -9.74
C LEU A 48 5.69 -6.74 -10.53
N ALA A 49 4.72 -5.84 -10.44
CA ALA A 49 3.42 -6.02 -11.08
C ALA A 49 3.51 -6.01 -12.61
N ARG A 50 2.84 -6.98 -13.25
CA ARG A 50 2.81 -7.18 -14.70
C ARG A 50 1.41 -7.08 -15.28
N GLU A 51 0.40 -7.60 -14.60
CA GLU A 51 -0.99 -7.57 -15.07
C GLU A 51 -1.77 -6.50 -14.31
N ARG A 52 -1.72 -6.55 -12.98
CA ARG A 52 -2.45 -5.68 -12.07
C ARG A 52 -1.61 -5.24 -10.89
N PHE A 53 -1.54 -3.92 -10.70
CA PHE A 53 -1.06 -3.30 -9.49
C PHE A 53 -2.23 -2.66 -8.75
N ALA A 54 -2.40 -2.99 -7.48
CA ALA A 54 -3.53 -2.52 -6.70
C ALA A 54 -3.12 -1.95 -5.34
N ILE A 55 -3.75 -0.84 -4.95
CA ILE A 55 -3.59 -0.19 -3.66
C ILE A 55 -4.96 -0.12 -3.01
N MET A 56 -5.14 -0.76 -1.86
CA MET A 56 -6.35 -0.65 -1.03
C MET A 56 -5.96 -0.02 0.30
N ILE A 57 -6.23 1.28 0.43
CA ILE A 57 -5.83 2.09 1.58
C ILE A 57 -6.93 3.14 1.84
N PRO A 58 -7.46 3.27 3.06
CA PRO A 58 -8.69 4.03 3.28
C PRO A 58 -8.51 5.55 3.20
N TYR A 59 -7.33 6.05 3.56
CA TYR A 59 -7.08 7.48 3.70
C TYR A 59 -5.99 7.96 2.77
N ILE A 60 -6.25 9.10 2.12
CA ILE A 60 -5.33 9.76 1.20
C ILE A 60 -5.28 11.28 1.43
N ASP A 61 -4.07 11.85 1.39
CA ASP A 61 -3.85 13.30 1.33
C ASP A 61 -3.04 13.67 0.08
N ARG A 62 -2.79 14.96 -0.13
CA ARG A 62 -2.04 15.45 -1.31
C ARG A 62 -0.68 14.76 -1.49
N ILE A 63 0.07 14.53 -0.41
CA ILE A 63 1.39 13.88 -0.49
C ILE A 63 1.23 12.40 -0.79
N GLY A 64 0.21 11.76 -0.20
CA GLY A 64 -0.18 10.40 -0.54
C GLY A 64 -0.65 10.21 -1.96
N ALA A 65 -1.39 11.17 -2.52
CA ALA A 65 -1.82 11.17 -3.91
C ALA A 65 -0.63 11.26 -4.86
N ALA A 66 0.32 12.17 -4.60
CA ALA A 66 1.58 12.23 -5.37
C ALA A 66 2.35 10.90 -5.29
N TRP A 67 2.36 10.27 -4.12
CA TRP A 67 3.01 8.98 -3.92
C TRP A 67 2.31 7.85 -4.69
N ALA A 68 0.98 7.74 -4.60
CA ALA A 68 0.19 6.75 -5.33
C ALA A 68 0.32 6.91 -6.85
N ALA A 69 0.25 8.15 -7.34
CA ALA A 69 0.46 8.46 -8.75
C ALA A 69 1.85 8.00 -9.22
N GLY A 70 2.91 8.29 -8.44
CA GLY A 70 4.26 7.83 -8.75
C GLY A 70 4.39 6.30 -8.80
N LEU A 71 3.71 5.58 -7.90
CA LEU A 71 3.67 4.11 -7.93
C LEU A 71 2.95 3.59 -9.19
N PHE A 72 1.79 4.17 -9.54
CA PHE A 72 1.06 3.84 -10.77
C PHE A 72 1.83 4.17 -12.05
N GLU A 73 2.67 5.19 -12.03
CA GLU A 73 3.54 5.54 -13.17
C GLU A 73 4.76 4.61 -13.29
N SER A 74 5.28 4.11 -12.16
CA SER A 74 6.45 3.22 -12.15
C SER A 74 6.14 1.77 -12.52
N THR A 75 4.87 1.36 -12.50
CA THR A 75 4.48 -0.02 -12.78
C THR A 75 4.23 -0.27 -14.27
N THR A 76 4.64 -1.44 -14.74
CA THR A 76 4.32 -1.93 -16.09
C THR A 76 2.93 -2.53 -16.19
N ALA A 77 2.24 -2.73 -15.07
CA ALA A 77 0.89 -3.30 -15.05
C ALA A 77 -0.09 -2.46 -15.85
N THR A 78 -0.95 -3.14 -16.62
CA THR A 78 -1.98 -2.49 -17.43
C THR A 78 -3.21 -2.17 -16.60
N GLU A 79 -3.53 -2.96 -15.58
CA GLU A 79 -4.57 -2.65 -14.61
C GLU A 79 -3.95 -1.99 -13.36
N ARG A 80 -4.44 -0.79 -13.03
CA ARG A 80 -3.97 0.02 -11.90
C ARG A 80 -5.18 0.40 -11.06
N VAL A 81 -5.36 -0.29 -9.94
CA VAL A 81 -6.56 -0.18 -9.12
C VAL A 81 -6.25 0.58 -7.84
N LEU A 82 -7.04 1.61 -7.55
CA LEU A 82 -7.07 2.26 -6.25
C LEU A 82 -8.41 1.97 -5.57
N VAL A 83 -8.36 1.44 -4.36
CA VAL A 83 -9.54 1.26 -3.49
C VAL A 83 -9.40 2.20 -2.31
N LEU A 84 -10.32 3.15 -2.22
CA LEU A 84 -10.44 4.10 -1.11
C LEU A 84 -11.70 3.79 -0.30
N ARG A 85 -11.69 4.18 0.97
CA ARG A 85 -12.91 4.19 1.79
C ARG A 85 -13.89 5.26 1.31
N ASP A 86 -13.36 6.37 0.81
CA ASP A 86 -14.11 7.51 0.29
C ASP A 86 -13.26 8.12 -0.84
N ALA A 87 -13.74 8.01 -2.07
CA ALA A 87 -13.00 8.49 -3.24
C ALA A 87 -13.00 10.03 -3.36
N THR A 88 -13.94 10.72 -2.70
CA THR A 88 -14.01 12.18 -2.73
C THR A 88 -12.80 12.85 -2.06
N GLN A 89 -12.02 12.11 -1.26
CA GLN A 89 -10.73 12.56 -0.72
C GLN A 89 -9.75 13.02 -1.82
N LEU A 90 -9.84 12.47 -3.04
CA LEU A 90 -9.00 12.89 -4.16
C LEU A 90 -9.26 14.33 -4.58
N LEU A 91 -10.48 14.84 -4.42
CA LEU A 91 -10.83 16.23 -4.74
C LEU A 91 -10.02 17.20 -3.87
N ALA A 92 -9.84 16.89 -2.59
CA ALA A 92 -9.04 17.68 -1.66
C ALA A 92 -7.52 17.62 -1.97
N CYS A 93 -7.07 16.64 -2.75
CA CYS A 93 -5.68 16.48 -3.16
C CYS A 93 -5.28 17.40 -4.33
N GLY A 94 -6.24 18.05 -5.00
CA GLY A 94 -5.97 19.01 -6.08
C GLY A 94 -5.32 18.37 -7.30
N ALA A 95 -4.22 18.95 -7.80
CA ALA A 95 -3.54 18.44 -9.00
C ALA A 95 -3.01 17.01 -8.84
N GLU A 96 -2.57 16.64 -7.64
CA GLU A 96 -2.10 15.26 -7.37
C GLU A 96 -3.27 14.27 -7.32
N GLY A 97 -4.46 14.71 -6.89
CA GLY A 97 -5.69 13.91 -6.98
C GLY A 97 -6.04 13.59 -8.43
N ARG A 98 -6.06 14.60 -9.29
CA ARG A 98 -6.26 14.41 -10.74
C ARG A 98 -5.21 13.52 -11.38
N ARG A 99 -3.94 13.68 -10.98
CA ARG A 99 -2.87 12.81 -11.46
C ARG A 99 -3.09 11.34 -11.06
N VAL A 100 -3.66 11.08 -9.89
CA VAL A 100 -4.07 9.70 -9.52
C VAL A 100 -5.21 9.23 -10.43
N GLU A 101 -6.23 10.05 -10.66
CA GLU A 101 -7.35 9.74 -11.56
C GLU A 101 -6.89 9.43 -12.99
N ASP A 102 -5.93 10.18 -13.52
CA ASP A 102 -5.37 9.97 -14.86
C ASP A 102 -4.54 8.69 -14.98
N ARG A 103 -3.94 8.22 -13.88
CA ARG A 103 -3.00 7.08 -13.87
C ARG A 103 -3.65 5.78 -13.43
N ALA A 104 -4.63 5.84 -12.54
CA ALA A 104 -5.41 4.68 -12.15
C ALA A 104 -6.35 4.30 -13.31
N THR A 105 -6.44 3.01 -13.62
CA THR A 105 -7.43 2.53 -14.58
C THR A 105 -8.80 2.37 -13.94
N ARG A 106 -8.83 2.18 -12.61
CA ARG A 106 -10.04 1.99 -11.82
C ARG A 106 -9.85 2.60 -10.43
N ILE A 107 -10.79 3.42 -10.00
CA ILE A 107 -10.90 3.91 -8.62
C ILE A 107 -12.20 3.36 -8.06
N ILE A 108 -12.11 2.72 -6.89
CA ILE A 108 -13.23 2.10 -6.19
C ILE A 108 -13.46 2.87 -4.90
N ASP A 109 -14.68 3.37 -4.75
CA ASP A 109 -15.20 3.89 -3.48
C ASP A 109 -15.91 2.76 -2.74
N TYR A 110 -15.28 2.22 -1.70
CA TYR A 110 -15.86 1.10 -0.95
C TYR A 110 -16.85 1.54 0.13
N GLY A 111 -16.68 2.73 0.72
CA GLY A 111 -17.48 3.15 1.87
C GLY A 111 -18.71 4.01 1.50
N GLY A 112 -18.76 4.55 0.29
CA GLY A 112 -19.82 5.47 -0.13
C GLY A 112 -20.85 4.91 -1.13
N ALA A 113 -20.56 3.80 -1.82
CA ALA A 113 -21.29 3.44 -3.03
C ALA A 113 -22.59 2.65 -2.81
N ASP A 114 -22.68 1.81 -1.77
CA ASP A 114 -23.73 0.78 -1.68
C ASP A 114 -24.65 0.87 -0.45
N GLY A 115 -24.42 1.83 0.45
CA GLY A 115 -25.25 2.04 1.65
C GLY A 115 -25.25 0.87 2.64
N THR A 116 -24.34 -0.11 2.47
CA THR A 116 -24.24 -1.30 3.32
C THR A 116 -23.75 -0.97 4.73
N GLY A 117 -23.08 0.18 4.89
CA GLY A 117 -22.39 0.56 6.13
C GLY A 117 -21.05 -0.18 6.30
N GLU A 118 -20.65 -1.02 5.35
CA GLU A 118 -19.35 -1.67 5.36
C GLU A 118 -18.22 -0.65 5.14
N THR A 119 -17.09 -0.91 5.77
CA THR A 119 -15.89 -0.07 5.69
C THR A 119 -14.67 -0.94 5.88
N PHE A 120 -13.50 -0.43 5.51
CA PHE A 120 -12.24 -1.12 5.74
C PHE A 120 -11.21 -0.24 6.45
N HIS A 121 -10.36 -0.88 7.23
CA HIS A 121 -9.17 -0.26 7.81
C HIS A 121 -7.88 -0.96 7.37
N ALA A 122 -7.96 -1.97 6.51
CA ALA A 122 -6.79 -2.63 5.93
C ALA A 122 -5.98 -1.65 5.06
N LYS A 123 -4.65 -1.84 5.01
CA LYS A 123 -3.78 -1.17 4.05
C LYS A 123 -2.98 -2.23 3.33
N ILE A 124 -3.28 -2.37 2.05
CA ILE A 124 -2.76 -3.42 1.21
C ILE A 124 -2.22 -2.79 -0.06
N VAL A 125 -1.03 -3.22 -0.47
CA VAL A 125 -0.48 -2.96 -1.81
C VAL A 125 -0.17 -4.32 -2.41
N LEU A 126 -0.65 -4.60 -3.62
CA LEU A 126 -0.59 -5.92 -4.24
C LEU A 126 -0.08 -5.82 -5.68
N ALA A 127 0.87 -6.68 -6.02
CA ALA A 127 1.31 -6.95 -7.39
C ALA A 127 0.83 -8.34 -7.80
N ASP A 128 -0.10 -8.37 -8.75
CA ASP A 128 -0.68 -9.58 -9.30
C ASP A 128 -1.14 -10.54 -8.19
N GLY A 129 -0.44 -11.66 -8.04
CA GLY A 129 -0.46 -12.55 -6.88
C GLY A 129 0.96 -12.95 -6.43
N VAL A 130 1.97 -12.10 -6.70
CA VAL A 130 3.39 -12.44 -6.48
C VAL A 130 4.02 -11.72 -5.30
N ALA A 131 3.56 -10.50 -4.99
CA ALA A 131 4.04 -9.72 -3.85
C ALA A 131 2.92 -8.87 -3.24
N ALA A 132 2.91 -8.74 -1.93
CA ALA A 132 1.99 -7.88 -1.22
C ALA A 132 2.63 -7.19 -0.01
N TYR A 133 2.21 -5.96 0.27
CA TYR A 133 2.34 -5.32 1.57
C TYR A 133 1.02 -5.44 2.31
N VAL A 134 1.07 -5.79 3.59
CA VAL A 134 -0.06 -5.70 4.52
C VAL A 134 0.44 -5.01 5.79
N GLY A 135 -0.17 -3.88 6.17
CA GLY A 135 0.28 -3.15 7.35
C GLY A 135 -0.56 -1.93 7.72
N SER A 136 0.07 -0.96 8.38
CA SER A 136 -0.59 0.21 8.97
C SER A 136 -0.53 1.48 8.10
N ALA A 137 0.39 1.54 7.13
CA ALA A 137 0.69 2.77 6.40
C ALA A 137 -0.46 3.21 5.48
N ASN A 138 -1.03 4.39 5.75
CA ASN A 138 -1.95 5.05 4.84
C ASN A 138 -1.21 5.86 3.76
N LEU A 139 -1.92 6.36 2.75
CA LEU A 139 -1.39 7.31 1.77
C LEU A 139 -1.45 8.73 2.36
N LEU A 140 -0.70 8.97 3.43
CA LEU A 140 -0.67 10.26 4.10
C LEU A 140 0.77 10.75 4.24
N ARG A 141 0.99 12.06 4.20
CA ARG A 141 2.29 12.69 4.51
C ARG A 141 2.87 12.12 5.79
N ARG A 142 2.04 11.99 6.83
CA ARG A 142 2.46 11.46 8.12
C ARG A 142 2.84 9.98 8.06
N SER A 143 2.07 9.14 7.38
CA SER A 143 2.41 7.71 7.22
C SER A 143 3.65 7.49 6.35
N LYS A 144 3.90 8.39 5.40
CA LYS A 144 5.08 8.35 4.53
C LYS A 144 6.37 8.75 5.26
N ALA A 145 6.31 9.68 6.21
CA ALA A 145 7.51 10.35 6.69
C ALA A 145 7.65 10.52 8.22
N THR A 146 6.58 10.46 9.00
CA THR A 146 6.64 10.85 10.41
C THR A 146 6.06 9.86 11.40
N ASN A 147 5.02 9.12 11.02
CA ASN A 147 4.44 8.09 11.86
C ASN A 147 5.36 6.87 11.87
N LEU A 148 5.43 6.22 13.02
CA LEU A 148 5.81 4.82 13.05
C LEU A 148 4.73 4.03 12.33
N GLU A 149 5.04 3.53 11.14
CA GLU A 149 4.20 2.58 10.43
C GLU A 149 4.92 1.23 10.40
N CYS A 150 4.18 0.13 10.50
CA CYS A 150 4.72 -1.20 10.37
C CYS A 150 3.87 -2.07 9.47
N GLY A 151 4.49 -3.07 8.85
CA GLY A 151 3.79 -4.06 8.04
C GLY A 151 4.73 -5.14 7.56
N MET A 152 4.20 -6.05 6.76
CA MET A 152 4.96 -7.14 6.17
C MET A 152 4.94 -7.01 4.66
N LEU A 153 6.11 -7.08 4.04
CA LEU A 153 6.26 -7.39 2.62
C LEU A 153 6.33 -8.91 2.48
N ILE A 154 5.35 -9.48 1.80
CA ILE A 154 5.15 -10.92 1.62
C ILE A 154 5.35 -11.24 0.14
N GLU A 155 6.15 -12.26 -0.17
CA GLU A 155 6.36 -12.74 -1.53
C GLU A 155 6.20 -14.26 -1.60
N GLY A 156 5.76 -14.78 -2.75
CA GLY A 156 5.52 -16.21 -2.95
C GLY A 156 4.09 -16.67 -2.60
N PRO A 157 3.86 -17.98 -2.37
CA PRO A 157 2.51 -18.55 -2.35
C PRO A 157 1.53 -17.95 -1.33
N ALA A 158 2.03 -17.35 -0.24
CA ALA A 158 1.20 -16.72 0.78
C ALA A 158 0.43 -15.49 0.26
N VAL A 159 0.89 -14.86 -0.84
CA VAL A 159 0.23 -13.71 -1.45
C VAL A 159 -1.14 -14.06 -2.03
N ALA A 160 -1.38 -15.32 -2.38
CA ALA A 160 -2.66 -15.78 -2.93
C ALA A 160 -3.86 -15.44 -2.03
N ALA A 161 -3.70 -15.57 -0.70
CA ALA A 161 -4.77 -15.23 0.25
C ALA A 161 -5.10 -13.73 0.23
N VAL A 162 -4.07 -12.86 0.14
CA VAL A 162 -4.24 -11.41 0.03
C VAL A 162 -4.94 -11.06 -1.29
N LYS A 163 -4.54 -11.71 -2.39
CA LYS A 163 -5.17 -11.55 -3.70
C LYS A 163 -6.65 -11.92 -3.67
N VAL A 164 -7.02 -13.06 -3.08
CA VAL A 164 -8.42 -13.49 -2.99
C VAL A 164 -9.30 -12.47 -2.27
N LEU A 165 -8.82 -11.93 -1.14
CA LEU A 165 -9.54 -10.87 -0.42
C LEU A 165 -9.73 -9.62 -1.29
N LEU A 166 -8.66 -9.16 -1.94
CA LEU A 166 -8.71 -7.96 -2.77
C LEU A 166 -9.61 -8.17 -4.02
N ASP A 167 -9.57 -9.36 -4.61
CA ASP A 167 -10.46 -9.73 -5.72
C ASP A 167 -11.93 -9.68 -5.32
N ALA A 168 -12.27 -10.20 -4.13
CA ALA A 168 -13.63 -10.11 -3.60
C ALA A 168 -14.07 -8.65 -3.45
N VAL A 169 -13.27 -7.80 -2.79
CA VAL A 169 -13.53 -6.36 -2.63
C VAL A 169 -13.74 -5.67 -3.98
N THR A 170 -12.86 -5.92 -4.95
CA THR A 170 -12.93 -5.25 -6.27
C THR A 170 -14.05 -5.77 -7.17
N SER A 171 -14.63 -6.94 -6.86
CA SER A 171 -15.77 -7.53 -7.58
C SER A 171 -17.11 -6.97 -7.12
N LEU A 172 -17.25 -6.65 -5.83
CA LEU A 172 -18.45 -6.04 -5.27
C LEU A 172 -18.71 -4.64 -5.85
N ALA A 173 -17.65 -3.89 -6.12
CA ALA A 173 -17.73 -2.56 -6.72
C ALA A 173 -17.96 -2.55 -8.25
N LYS A 174 -18.25 -3.71 -8.87
CA LYS A 174 -18.64 -3.81 -10.29
C LYS A 174 -20.18 -3.87 -10.48
N GLY A 175 -20.95 -3.86 -9.39
CA GLY A 175 -22.41 -3.68 -9.41
C GLY A 175 -22.81 -2.22 -9.30
#